data_AF-A0A849IBD6-F1
#
_entry.id   AF-A0A849IBD6-F1
#
_cell.length_a   1.000
_cell.length_b   1.000
_cell.length_c   1.000
_cell.angle_alpha   90.00
_cell.angle_beta   90.00
_cell.angle_gamma   90.00
#
_symmetry.space_group_name_H-M   'P 1'
#
loop_
_entity.id
_entity.type
_entity.pdbx_description
1 polymer ?
#
loop_
_entity_poly.entity_id
_entity_poly.type
_entity_poly.pdbx_seq_one_letter_code
_entity_poly.pdbx_strand_id
1 'polypeptide(L)' 'MFGFRGGESPETVSRKKSYMSAAQQRWSFLTNFDLSTIKNEEQLTSMVKDRSGSSADAAREDVRDWVRGKQF' A
#
# COMPACT_ATOMS: atom_id res chain seq x y z
N MET A 1 2.16 5.59 -1.45
CA MET A 1 0.98 5.02 -2.09
C MET A 1 1.20 4.75 -3.54
N PHE A 2 0.45 3.77 -4.06
CA PHE A 2 0.75 3.09 -5.32
C PHE A 2 0.02 3.65 -6.54
N GLY A 3 -1.04 4.44 -6.33
CA GLY A 3 -1.76 5.10 -7.42
C GLY A 3 -0.85 5.99 -8.26
N PHE A 4 -0.90 5.81 -9.58
CA PHE A 4 -0.16 6.61 -10.56
C PHE A 4 -0.98 7.84 -10.97
N ARG A 5 -0.33 9.00 -11.08
CA ARG A 5 -0.90 10.21 -11.68
C ARG A 5 -0.16 10.51 -13.00
N GLY A 6 -0.88 11.05 -13.99
CA GLY A 6 -0.23 11.54 -15.21
C GLY A 6 0.75 12.67 -14.88
N GLY A 7 1.95 12.64 -15.48
CA GLY A 7 3.00 13.64 -15.25
C GLY A 7 4.02 13.29 -14.17
N GLU A 8 3.98 12.08 -13.59
CA GLU A 8 5.02 11.62 -12.66
C GLU A 8 6.32 11.23 -13.40
N SER A 9 7.46 11.56 -12.79
CA SER A 9 8.77 11.13 -13.29
C SER A 9 8.86 9.60 -13.35
N PRO A 10 9.59 9.03 -14.33
CA PRO A 10 9.75 7.57 -14.46
C PRO A 10 10.37 6.92 -13.22
N GLU A 11 11.23 7.65 -12.49
CA GLU A 11 11.80 7.20 -11.21
C GLU A 11 10.73 7.04 -10.13
N THR A 12 9.83 8.02 -9.98
CA THR A 12 8.70 7.96 -9.05
C THR A 12 7.77 6.80 -9.38
N VAL A 13 7.47 6.59 -10.66
CA VAL A 13 6.65 5.46 -11.12
C VAL A 13 7.31 4.13 -10.79
N SER A 14 8.62 4.00 -11.03
CA SER A 14 9.38 2.77 -10.75
C SER A 14 9.45 2.47 -9.26
N ARG A 15 9.63 3.50 -8.42
CA ARG A 15 9.59 3.39 -6.97
C ARG A 15 8.22 2.94 -6.47
N LYS A 16 7.13 3.55 -6.97
CA LYS A 16 5.75 3.17 -6.63
C LYS A 16 5.44 1.73 -7.04
N LYS A 17 5.87 1.28 -8.21
CA LYS A 17 5.75 -0.13 -8.64
C LYS A 17 6.48 -1.08 -7.71
N SER A 18 7.71 -0.73 -7.30
CA SER A 18 8.47 -1.54 -6.35
C SER A 18 7.77 -1.64 -5.01
N TYR A 19 7.23 -0.54 -4.48
CA TYR A 19 6.46 -0.57 -3.25
C TYR A 19 5.13 -1.33 -3.39
N MET A 20 4.46 -1.27 -4.55
CA MET A 20 3.25 -2.05 -4.82
C MET A 20 3.55 -3.55 -4.76
N SER A 21 4.64 -3.99 -5.40
CA SER A 21 5.07 -5.39 -5.35
C SER A 21 5.46 -5.82 -3.92
N ALA A 22 6.20 -4.98 -3.19
CA ALA A 22 6.54 -5.25 -1.79
C ALA A 22 5.31 -5.30 -0.86
N ALA A 23 4.29 -4.46 -1.13
CA ALA A 23 3.03 -4.50 -0.39
C ALA A 23 2.26 -5.78 -0.67
N GLN A 24 2.23 -6.25 -1.94
CA GLN A 24 1.61 -7.52 -2.30
C GLN A 24 2.30 -8.71 -1.63
N GLN A 25 3.63 -8.68 -1.48
CA GLN A 25 4.37 -9.72 -0.75
C GLN A 25 4.05 -9.71 0.76
N ARG A 26 3.88 -8.52 1.36
CA ARG A 26 3.51 -8.38 2.78
C ARG A 26 2.07 -8.82 3.05
N TRP A 27 1.15 -8.42 2.17
CA TRP A 27 -0.28 -8.71 2.25
C TRP A 27 -0.71 -9.50 1.02
N SER A 28 -0.39 -10.79 1.00
CA SER A 28 -0.64 -11.70 -0.14
C SER A 28 -2.12 -11.87 -0.50
N PHE A 29 -3.02 -11.47 0.41
CA PHE A 29 -4.47 -11.42 0.19
C PHE A 29 -4.94 -10.16 -0.56
N LEU A 30 -4.08 -9.15 -0.75
CA LEU A 30 -4.40 -7.96 -1.55
C LEU A 30 -4.08 -8.22 -3.02
N THR A 31 -5.04 -7.93 -3.89
CA THR A 31 -4.82 -8.04 -5.33
C THR A 31 -4.07 -6.81 -5.87
N ASN A 32 -3.47 -6.95 -7.06
CA ASN A 32 -2.90 -5.79 -7.76
C ASN A 32 -3.94 -4.69 -7.99
N PHE A 33 -5.20 -5.07 -8.21
CA PHE A 33 -6.29 -4.11 -8.34
C PHE A 33 -6.50 -3.33 -7.03
N ASP A 34 -6.64 -4.02 -5.90
CA ASP A 34 -6.80 -3.38 -4.59
C ASP A 34 -5.67 -2.37 -4.36
N LEU A 35 -4.42 -2.79 -4.52
CA LEU A 35 -3.23 -1.96 -4.34
C LEU A 35 -3.19 -0.76 -5.29
N SER A 36 -3.60 -0.92 -6.55
CA SER A 36 -3.60 0.17 -7.55
C SER A 36 -4.54 1.32 -7.17
N THR A 37 -5.57 1.06 -6.37
CA THR A 37 -6.53 2.08 -5.92
C THR A 37 -6.04 2.90 -4.72
N ILE A 38 -4.99 2.45 -4.03
CA ILE A 38 -4.54 3.02 -2.76
C ILE A 38 -3.73 4.30 -2.97
N LYS A 39 -4.25 5.42 -2.44
CA LYS A 39 -3.70 6.78 -2.59
C LYS A 39 -3.19 7.43 -1.30
N ASN A 40 -3.58 6.95 -0.12
CA ASN A 40 -2.96 7.31 1.17
C ASN A 40 -2.85 6.10 2.15
N GLU A 41 -2.15 6.29 3.29
CA GLU A 41 -1.88 5.22 4.28
C GLU A 41 -3.18 4.75 4.94
N GLU A 42 -4.14 5.67 5.10
CA GLU A 42 -5.47 5.37 5.63
C GLU A 42 -6.23 4.40 4.72
N GLN A 43 -6.13 4.57 3.40
CA GLN A 43 -6.71 3.63 2.43
C GLN A 43 -6.04 2.26 2.50
N LEU A 44 -4.72 2.20 2.71
CA LEU A 44 -4.01 0.94 2.88
C LEU A 44 -4.47 0.22 4.15
N THR A 45 -4.55 0.95 5.26
CA THR A 45 -5.03 0.45 6.56
C THR A 45 -6.46 -0.08 6.45
N SER A 46 -7.36 0.67 5.80
CA SER A 46 -8.73 0.24 5.60
C SER A 46 -8.82 -1.02 4.73
N MET A 47 -7.99 -1.12 3.69
CA MET A 47 -7.96 -2.28 2.79
C MET A 47 -7.41 -3.52 3.50
N VAL A 48 -6.32 -3.39 4.26
CA VAL A 48 -5.73 -4.47 5.07
C VAL A 48 -6.73 -4.97 6.11
N LYS A 49 -7.41 -4.05 6.81
CA LYS A 49 -8.48 -4.37 7.76
C LYS A 49 -9.60 -5.19 7.10
N ASP A 50 -10.14 -4.69 5.99
CA ASP A 50 -11.28 -5.30 5.29
C ASP A 50 -10.96 -6.70 4.77
N ARG A 51 -9.80 -6.85 4.12
CA ARG A 51 -9.42 -8.11 3.46
C ARG A 51 -8.87 -9.18 4.41
N SER A 52 -8.27 -8.78 5.53
CA SER A 52 -7.76 -9.72 6.54
C SER A 52 -8.77 -10.06 7.65
N GLY A 53 -9.82 -9.25 7.81
CA GLY A 53 -10.75 -9.37 8.95
C GLY A 53 -10.15 -8.92 10.29
N SER A 54 -8.97 -8.30 10.29
CA SER A 54 -8.28 -7.85 11.51
C SER A 54 -8.97 -6.64 12.16
N SER A 55 -8.66 -6.40 13.43
CA SER A 55 -9.06 -5.17 14.12
C SER A 55 -8.41 -3.94 13.49
N ALA A 56 -9.05 -2.77 13.63
CA ALA A 56 -8.51 -1.51 13.10
C ALA A 56 -7.13 -1.17 13.68
N ASP A 57 -6.90 -1.46 14.96
CA ASP A 57 -5.63 -1.18 15.63
C ASP A 57 -4.49 -2.06 15.07
N ALA A 58 -4.75 -3.37 14.96
CA ALA A 58 -3.80 -4.32 14.38
C ALA A 58 -3.45 -3.99 12.92
N ALA A 59 -4.44 -3.64 12.09
CA ALA A 59 -4.21 -3.22 10.72
C ALA A 59 -3.39 -1.92 10.64
N ARG A 60 -3.64 -0.98 11.56
CA ARG A 60 -2.91 0.29 11.64
C ARG A 60 -1.46 0.09 12.05
N GLU A 61 -1.20 -0.74 13.06
CA GLU A 61 0.18 -1.07 13.48
C GLU A 61 0.96 -1.75 12.36
N ASP A 62 0.36 -2.74 11.70
CA ASP A 62 1.02 -3.47 10.61
C ASP A 62 1.36 -2.55 9.43
N VAL A 63 0.41 -1.69 9.03
CA VAL A 63 0.66 -0.70 7.97
C VAL A 63 1.70 0.33 8.41
N ARG A 64 1.67 0.80 9.66
CA ARG A 64 2.63 1.79 10.16
C ARG A 64 4.04 1.22 10.22
N ASP A 65 4.20 -0.01 10.69
CA ASP A 65 5.47 -0.73 10.67
C ASP A 65 6.00 -0.84 9.24
N TRP A 66 5.13 -1.25 8.31
CA TRP A 66 5.50 -1.38 6.92
C TRP A 66 5.83 -0.04 6.26
N VAL A 67 5.10 1.04 6.53
CA VAL A 67 5.36 2.38 5.95
C VAL A 67 6.63 3.01 6.53
N ARG A 68 7.06 2.61 7.73
CA ARG A 68 8.23 3.20 8.41
C ARG A 68 9.47 3.20 7.51
N GLY A 69 10.05 4.38 7.33
CA GLY A 69 11.28 4.57 6.55
C GLY A 69 11.10 4.52 5.02
N LYS A 70 9.87 4.39 4.49
CA LYS A 70 9.60 4.43 3.05
C LYS A 70 9.26 5.86 2.63
N GLN A 71 9.74 6.26 1.45
CA GLN A 71 9.45 7.57 0.87
C GLN A 71 8.55 7.37 -0.35
N PHE A 72 7.25 7.66 -0.19
CA PHE A 72 6.25 7.44 -1.22
C PHE A 72 6.18 8.59 -2.22
#